data_AF-A0A7V1MKX9-F1
#
_entry.id   AF-A0A7V1MKX9-F1
#
_cell.length_a   1.000
_cell.length_b   1.000
_cell.length_c   1.000
_cell.angle_alpha   90.00
_cell.angle_beta   90.00
_cell.angle_gamma   90.00
#
_symmetry.space_group_name_H-M   'P 1'
#
loop_
_entity.id
_entity.type
_entity.pdbx_description
1 polymer ?
#
loop_
_entity_poly.entity_id
_entity_poly.type
_entity_poly.pdbx_seq_one_letter_code
_entity_poly.pdbx_strand_id
1 'polypeptide(L)'
;MSSENSENTESLQRFNVAGIPLITSIAERLGLRAIISEYIAPYGNETVPVVDTLMLLLCNITLGRQPLYELEQWVQRIDPKCYGLRIETSGIYN
;
A
#
# COMPACT_ATOMS: atom_id res chain seq x y z
N MET A 1 4.72 4.63 -47.01
CA MET A 1 3.36 4.61 -46.44
C MET A 1 2.95 3.17 -46.27
N SER A 2 3.13 2.62 -45.07
CA SER A 2 2.46 1.41 -44.60
C SER A 2 2.35 1.55 -43.09
N SER A 3 1.12 1.48 -42.64
CA SER A 3 0.58 1.99 -41.38
C SER A 3 1.16 1.33 -40.14
N GLU A 4 1.28 2.16 -39.10
CA GLU A 4 1.45 1.81 -37.69
C GLU A 4 0.38 0.78 -37.27
N ASN A 5 0.81 -0.32 -36.66
CA ASN A 5 -0.07 -1.22 -35.93
C ASN A 5 0.34 -1.12 -34.46
N SER A 6 -0.22 -0.15 -33.73
CA SER A 6 -0.02 -0.03 -32.29
C SER A 6 -0.78 -1.17 -31.61
N GLU A 7 -0.07 -2.25 -31.31
CA GLU A 7 -0.60 -3.36 -30.51
C GLU A 7 -1.07 -2.83 -29.15
N ASN A 8 -2.38 -2.90 -28.93
CA ASN A 8 -3.02 -2.49 -27.69
C ASN A 8 -2.59 -3.47 -26.58
N THR A 9 -1.54 -3.13 -25.84
CA THR A 9 -0.88 -3.98 -24.85
C THR A 9 -1.57 -3.82 -23.49
N GLU A 10 -2.85 -4.19 -23.43
CA GLU A 10 -3.55 -4.34 -22.16
C GLU A 10 -2.98 -5.57 -21.42
N SER A 11 -2.50 -5.38 -20.19
CA SER A 11 -1.95 -6.45 -19.37
C SER A 11 -2.74 -6.58 -18.06
N LEU A 12 -3.03 -7.82 -17.67
CA LEU A 12 -3.70 -8.11 -16.41
C LEU A 12 -2.70 -8.04 -15.25
N GLN A 13 -2.85 -7.05 -14.38
CA GLN A 13 -2.09 -6.98 -13.13
C GLN A 13 -2.77 -7.80 -12.05
N ARG A 14 -2.01 -8.69 -11.41
CA ARG A 14 -2.46 -9.46 -10.25
C ARG A 14 -1.99 -8.79 -8.96
N PHE A 15 -2.90 -8.71 -8.01
CA PHE A 15 -2.62 -8.22 -6.67
C PHE A 15 -2.90 -9.29 -5.62
N ASN A 16 -2.25 -9.16 -4.47
CA ASN A 16 -2.43 -10.00 -3.30
C ASN A 16 -3.21 -9.23 -2.24
N VAL A 17 -4.27 -9.84 -1.73
CA VAL A 17 -5.06 -9.32 -0.60
C VAL A 17 -4.52 -9.86 0.74
N ALA A 18 -4.03 -11.11 0.74
CA ALA A 18 -3.55 -11.83 1.93
C ALA A 18 -4.52 -11.69 3.14
N GLY A 19 -3.98 -11.61 4.35
CA GLY A 19 -4.74 -11.30 5.57
C GLY A 19 -4.89 -9.80 5.86
N ILE A 20 -4.56 -8.92 4.90
CA ILE A 20 -4.50 -7.47 5.15
C ILE A 20 -5.85 -6.92 5.61
N PRO A 21 -7.00 -7.20 4.94
CA PRO A 21 -8.29 -6.67 5.37
C PRO A 21 -8.67 -7.08 6.79
N LEU A 22 -8.30 -8.29 7.21
CA LEU A 22 -8.54 -8.76 8.56
C LEU A 22 -7.68 -7.97 9.55
N ILE A 23 -6.38 -7.84 9.28
CA ILE A 23 -5.45 -7.11 10.14
C ILE A 23 -5.86 -5.64 10.27
N THR A 24 -6.20 -4.98 9.16
CA THR A 24 -6.64 -3.58 9.18
C THR A 24 -7.93 -3.43 9.98
N SER A 25 -8.92 -4.31 9.80
CA SER A 25 -10.16 -4.26 10.58
C SER A 25 -9.94 -4.44 12.09
N ILE A 26 -9.01 -5.33 12.49
CA ILE A 26 -8.67 -5.53 13.91
C ILE A 26 -7.90 -4.33 14.45
N ALA A 27 -6.95 -3.79 13.69
CA ALA A 27 -6.18 -2.62 14.07
C ALA A 27 -7.08 -1.37 14.27
N GLU A 28 -8.08 -1.20 13.41
CA GLU A 28 -9.11 -0.17 13.54
C GLU A 28 -9.96 -0.38 14.80
N ARG A 29 -10.45 -1.61 15.05
CA ARG A 29 -11.23 -1.94 16.25
C ARG A 29 -10.47 -1.71 17.55
N LEU A 30 -9.16 -1.92 17.53
CA LEU A 30 -8.27 -1.65 18.67
C LEU A 30 -7.90 -0.17 18.80
N GLY A 31 -8.22 0.66 17.80
CA GLY A 31 -7.83 2.07 17.77
C GLY A 31 -6.32 2.28 17.66
N LEU A 32 -5.57 1.32 17.11
CA LEU A 32 -4.10 1.34 17.13
C LEU A 32 -3.52 2.61 16.51
N ARG A 33 -4.10 3.06 15.39
CA ARG A 33 -3.66 4.29 14.73
C ARG A 33 -3.76 5.49 15.67
N ALA A 34 -4.88 5.62 16.40
CA ALA A 34 -5.11 6.71 17.33
C ALA A 34 -4.14 6.65 18.51
N ILE A 35 -3.94 5.46 19.09
CA ILE A 35 -2.99 5.22 20.18
C ILE A 35 -1.58 5.63 19.74
N ILE A 36 -1.10 5.16 18.60
CA ILE A 36 0.24 5.48 18.10
C ILE A 36 0.38 6.99 17.82
N SER A 37 -0.66 7.61 17.27
CA SER A 37 -0.67 9.06 16.99
C SER A 37 -0.61 9.91 18.26
N GLU A 38 -1.15 9.42 19.38
CA GLU A 38 -1.11 10.14 20.66
C GLU A 38 0.31 10.24 21.23
N TYR A 39 1.14 9.23 20.98
CA TYR A 39 2.49 9.15 21.53
C TYR A 39 3.61 9.55 20.56
N ILE A 40 3.31 9.69 19.26
CA ILE A 40 4.31 10.03 18.24
C ILE A 40 3.96 11.37 17.61
N ALA A 41 4.78 12.37 17.90
CA ALA A 41 4.67 13.68 17.27
C ALA A 41 5.10 13.61 15.79
N PRO A 42 4.40 14.31 14.89
CA PRO A 42 4.85 14.46 13.50
C PRO A 42 6.13 15.30 13.46
N TYR A 43 7.09 14.90 12.62
CA TYR A 43 8.38 15.59 12.51
C TYR A 43 8.36 16.73 11.47
N GLY A 44 7.30 16.81 10.65
CA GLY A 44 7.04 17.92 9.71
C GLY A 44 7.85 17.88 8.40
N ASN A 45 8.86 17.02 8.30
CA ASN A 45 9.67 16.80 7.09
C ASN A 45 9.51 15.37 6.52
N GLU A 46 8.49 14.65 6.96
CA GLU A 46 8.21 13.27 6.57
C GLU A 46 7.46 13.20 5.24
N THR A 47 7.95 12.41 4.28
CA THR A 47 7.26 12.15 3.00
C THR A 47 5.97 11.37 3.20
N VAL A 48 5.95 10.48 4.19
CA VAL A 48 4.80 9.68 4.60
C VAL A 48 4.68 9.81 6.12
N PRO A 49 3.46 10.00 6.66
CA PRO A 49 3.28 10.09 8.10
C PRO A 49 3.90 8.90 8.84
N VAL A 50 4.62 9.17 9.93
CA VAL A 50 5.29 8.11 10.72
C VAL A 50 4.29 7.05 11.17
N VAL A 51 3.12 7.49 11.61
CA VAL A 51 2.02 6.61 12.03
C VAL A 51 1.63 5.65 10.93
N ASP A 52 1.45 6.13 9.69
CA ASP A 52 1.02 5.28 8.58
C ASP A 52 2.11 4.27 8.19
N THR A 53 3.38 4.69 8.28
CA THR A 53 4.53 3.80 8.10
C THR A 53 4.56 2.69 9.17
N LEU A 54 4.30 3.02 10.44
CA LEU A 54 4.23 2.05 11.53
C LEU A 54 3.06 1.08 11.37
N MET A 55 1.89 1.56 10.91
CA MET A 55 0.75 0.70 10.61
C MET A 55 1.06 -0.29 9.49
N LEU A 56 1.77 0.15 8.44
CA LEU A 56 2.23 -0.70 7.36
C LEU A 56 3.21 -1.77 7.85
N LEU A 57 4.19 -1.38 8.67
CA LEU A 57 5.15 -2.30 9.29
C LEU A 57 4.48 -3.33 10.20
N LEU A 58 3.50 -2.91 11.00
CA LEU A 58 2.72 -3.82 11.85
C LEU A 58 2.01 -4.87 10.99
N CYS A 59 1.36 -4.44 9.91
CA CYS A 59 0.71 -5.36 8.98
C CYS A 59 1.70 -6.33 8.34
N ASN A 60 2.88 -5.86 7.95
CA ASN A 60 3.94 -6.69 7.39
C ASN A 60 4.41 -7.77 8.38
N ILE A 61 4.68 -7.36 9.63
CA ILE A 61 5.18 -8.25 10.69
C ILE A 61 4.13 -9.32 11.03
N THR A 62 2.84 -8.98 11.02
CA THR A 62 1.75 -9.93 11.28
C THR A 62 1.59 -10.97 10.16
N LEU A 63 1.86 -10.63 8.89
CA LEU A 63 1.65 -11.53 7.76
C LEU A 63 2.78 -12.53 7.51
N GLY A 64 4.00 -12.20 7.92
CA GLY A 64 5.15 -13.07 7.66
C GLY A 64 6.52 -12.40 7.67
N ARG A 65 6.64 -11.18 8.20
CA ARG A 65 7.91 -10.43 8.36
C ARG A 65 8.74 -10.42 7.09
N GLN A 66 8.29 -9.70 6.06
CA GLN A 66 9.21 -9.42 4.97
C GLN A 66 10.34 -8.52 5.49
N PRO A 67 11.60 -8.77 5.10
CA PRO A 67 12.68 -7.88 5.46
C PRO A 67 12.40 -6.43 5.03
N LEU A 68 12.91 -5.45 5.77
CA LEU A 68 12.68 -4.02 5.48
C LEU A 68 13.12 -3.63 4.05
N TYR A 69 14.20 -4.24 3.55
CA TYR A 69 14.69 -4.01 2.20
C TYR A 69 13.83 -4.65 1.10
N GLU A 70 12.91 -5.55 1.47
CA GLU A 70 11.92 -6.17 0.58
C GLU A 70 10.54 -5.51 0.67
N LEU A 71 10.39 -4.47 1.51
CA LEU A 71 9.10 -3.85 1.79
C LEU A 71 8.50 -3.19 0.55
N GLU A 72 9.33 -2.58 -0.30
CA GLU A 72 8.90 -1.96 -1.55
C GLU A 72 8.27 -3.01 -2.49
N GLN A 73 8.97 -4.11 -2.77
CA GLN A 73 8.47 -5.16 -3.66
C GLN A 73 7.24 -5.85 -3.07
N TRP A 74 7.16 -5.94 -1.74
CA TRP A 74 5.99 -6.46 -1.05
C TRP A 74 4.76 -5.55 -1.23
N VAL A 75 4.89 -4.24 -1.00
CA VAL A 75 3.77 -3.29 -1.18
C VAL A 75 3.28 -3.25 -2.62
N GLN A 76 4.19 -3.30 -3.61
CA GLN A 76 3.82 -3.31 -5.03
C GLN A 76 2.93 -4.49 -5.43
N ARG A 77 2.98 -5.59 -4.68
CA ARG A 77 2.15 -6.79 -4.93
C ARG A 77 0.80 -6.72 -4.22
N ILE A 78 0.59 -5.80 -3.29
CA ILE A 78 -0.64 -5.70 -2.50
C ILE A 78 -1.70 -4.92 -3.28
N ASP A 79 -2.96 -5.34 -3.19
CA ASP A 79 -4.07 -4.54 -3.72
C ASP A 79 -4.22 -3.27 -2.86
N PRO A 80 -4.03 -2.05 -3.41
CA PRO A 80 -4.08 -0.82 -2.64
C PRO A 80 -5.44 -0.58 -1.96
N LYS A 81 -6.52 -1.20 -2.48
CA LYS A 81 -7.84 -1.17 -1.84
C LYS A 81 -7.84 -1.78 -0.44
N CYS A 82 -6.90 -2.67 -0.13
CA CYS A 82 -6.75 -3.24 1.22
C CYS A 82 -6.40 -2.20 2.28
N TYR A 83 -5.82 -1.07 1.86
CA TYR A 83 -5.53 0.11 2.69
C TYR A 83 -6.48 1.27 2.41
N GLY A 84 -7.60 1.03 1.72
CA GLY A 84 -8.56 2.07 1.34
C GLY A 84 -8.05 3.05 0.27
N LEU A 85 -6.89 2.77 -0.33
CA LEU A 85 -6.32 3.62 -1.37
C LEU A 85 -7.03 3.34 -2.70
N ARG A 86 -7.47 4.41 -3.35
CA ARG A 86 -7.94 4.35 -4.73
C ARG A 86 -6.76 4.63 -5.62
N ILE A 87 -6.37 3.65 -6.44
CA ILE A 87 -5.49 3.94 -7.56
C ILE A 87 -6.31 4.74 -8.55
N GLU A 88 -6.04 6.02 -8.65
CA GLU A 88 -6.40 6.76 -9.84
C GLU A 88 -5.53 6.18 -10.95
N THR A 89 -6.13 5.40 -11.85
CA THR A 89 -5.52 5.13 -13.13
C THR A 89 -5.46 6.47 -13.84
N SER A 90 -4.41 7.26 -13.59
CA SER A 90 -4.04 8.35 -14.46
C SER A 90 -3.90 7.71 -15.82
N GLY A 91 -4.94 7.87 -16.64
CA GLY A 91 -4.85 7.62 -18.06
C GLY A 91 -3.61 8.35 -18.52
N ILE A 92 -2.70 7.61 -19.12
CA ILE A 92 -1.52 8.16 -19.77
C ILE A 92 -2.06 9.11 -20.83
N TYR A 93 -2.14 10.40 -20.50
CA TYR A 93 -2.30 11.45 -21.49
C TYR A 93 -0.90 11.80 -21.97
N ASN A 94 -0.68 11.42 -23.24
CA ASN A 94 0.48 11.62 -24.11
C ASN A 94 1.58 10.56 -24.04
#